data_AF-A0A535WLG3-F1
#
_entry.id   AF-A0A535WLG3-F1
#
_cell.length_a   1.000
_cell.length_b   1.000
_cell.length_c   1.000
_cell.angle_alpha   90.00
_cell.angle_beta   90.00
_cell.angle_gamma   90.00
#
_symmetry.space_group_name_H-M   'P 1'
#
loop_
_entity.id
_entity.type
_entity.pdbx_description
1 polymer ?
#
loop_
_entity_poly.entity_id
_entity_poly.type
_entity_poly.pdbx_seq_one_letter_code
_entity_poly.pdbx_strand_id
1 'polypeptide(L)' 'MKVVVKDPEEFESALREFRRKVQEQGLVREVRRRAHYVPPAEARKIKSLRARRRRR' A
#
# COMPACT_ATOMS: atom_id res chain seq x y z
N MET A 1 -12.43 4.64 1.36
CA MET A 1 -11.90 4.55 2.74
C MET A 1 -12.28 5.85 3.43
N LYS A 2 -12.95 5.82 4.59
CA LYS A 2 -13.39 7.03 5.31
C LYS A 2 -13.06 6.88 6.80
N VAL A 3 -12.49 7.93 7.39
CA VAL A 3 -12.27 8.08 8.84
C VAL A 3 -12.83 9.46 9.18
N VAL A 4 -13.71 9.54 10.17
CA VAL A 4 -14.33 10.79 10.60
C VAL A 4 -13.76 11.12 11.97
N VAL A 5 -13.18 12.32 12.10
CA VAL A 5 -12.68 12.83 13.37
C VAL A 5 -13.85 13.50 14.07
N LYS A 6 -14.13 13.09 15.32
CA LYS A 6 -15.22 13.65 16.12
C LYS A 6 -14.73 14.85 16.93
N ASP A 7 -13.60 14.69 17.61
CA ASP A 7 -13.01 15.72 18.47
C ASP A 7 -11.55 16.05 18.07
N PRO A 8 -11.08 17.29 18.28
CA PRO A 8 -9.73 17.71 17.91
C PRO A 8 -8.62 16.91 18.61
N GLU A 9 -8.87 16.50 19.86
CA GLU A 9 -7.96 15.72 20.70
C GLU A 9 -7.75 14.29 20.16
N GLU A 10 -8.68 13.78 19.34
CA GLU A 10 -8.61 12.45 18.73
C GLU A 10 -7.95 12.44 17.35
N PHE A 11 -7.50 13.60 16.84
CA PHE A 11 -6.95 13.72 15.49
C PHE A 11 -5.77 12.78 15.23
N GLU A 12 -4.83 12.66 16.18
CA GLU A 12 -3.67 11.79 16.01
C GLU A 12 -4.05 10.30 15.92
N SER A 13 -5.02 9.88 16.75
CA SER A 13 -5.56 8.52 16.74
C SER A 13 -6.27 8.22 15.42
N ALA A 14 -7.09 9.16 14.94
CA ALA A 14 -7.77 9.04 13.65
C ALA A 14 -6.78 9.00 12.46
N LEU A 15 -5.71 9.81 12.52
CA LEU A 15 -4.65 9.80 11.51
C LEU A 15 -3.90 8.45 11.51
N ARG A 16 -3.64 7.88 12.69
CA ARG A 16 -3.02 6.55 12.82
C ARG A 16 -3.90 5.47 12.21
N GLU A 17 -5.21 5.50 12.47
CA GLU A 17 -6.17 4.57 11.87
C GLU A 17 -6.24 4.74 10.34
N PHE A 18 -6.28 5.98 9.87
CA PHE A 18 -6.26 6.29 8.44
C PHE A 18 -5.01 5.70 7.78
N ARG A 19 -3.82 5.94 8.34
CA ARG A 19 -2.56 5.39 7.82
C ARG A 19 -2.58 3.86 7.78
N ARG A 20 -3.10 3.20 8.83
CA ARG A 20 -3.26 1.74 8.85
C ARG A 20 -4.17 1.26 7.71
N LYS A 21 -5.35 1.87 7.55
CA LYS A 21 -6.27 1.51 6.47
C LYS A 21 -5.68 1.77 5.08
N VAL A 22 -4.90 2.84 4.87
CA VAL A 22 -4.17 3.10 3.59
C VAL A 22 -3.16 1.99 3.32
N GLN A 23 -2.45 1.53 4.35
CA GLN A 23 -1.46 0.45 4.23
C GLN A 23 -2.11 -0.90 3.97
N GLU A 24 -3.19 -1.23 4.69
CA GLU A 24 -3.98 -2.46 4.51
C GLU A 24 -4.53 -2.57 3.08
N GLN A 25 -5.05 -1.46 2.54
CA GLN A 25 -5.51 -1.40 1.15
C GLN A 25 -4.36 -1.47 0.13
N GLY A 26 -3.11 -1.34 0.57
CA GLY A 26 -1.94 -1.39 -0.30
C GLY A 26 -1.85 -0.22 -1.29
N LEU A 27 -2.57 0.88 -1.04
CA LEU A 27 -2.75 1.98 -1.99
C LEU A 27 -1.40 2.57 -2.43
N VAL A 28 -0.48 2.81 -1.49
CA VAL A 28 0.86 3.33 -1.78
C VAL A 28 1.64 2.39 -2.71
N ARG A 29 1.50 1.08 -2.53
CA ARG A 29 2.17 0.07 -3.36
C ARG A 29 1.58 0.05 -4.77
N GLU A 30 0.27 0.23 -4.90
CA GLU A 30 -0.40 0.30 -6.20
C GLU A 30 -0.02 1.55 -6.98
N VAL A 31 -0.03 2.72 -6.34
CA VAL A 31 0.41 3.98 -6.95
C VAL A 31 1.83 3.84 -7.49
N ARG A 32 2.77 3.31 -6.68
CA ARG A 32 4.15 3.05 -7.13
C ARG A 32 4.24 2.06 -8.28
N ARG A 33 3.40 1.03 -8.30
CA ARG A 33 3.36 0.02 -9.39
C ARG A 33 2.82 0.61 -10.69
N ARG A 34 1.88 1.56 -10.62
CA ARG A 34 1.23 2.20 -11.78
C ARG A 34 1.91 3.49 -12.22
N ALA A 35 2.95 3.96 -11.52
CA ALA A 35 3.64 5.20 -11.83
C ALA A 35 4.32 5.19 -13.22
N HIS A 36 4.64 4.01 -13.76
CA HIS A 36 5.18 3.83 -15.10
C HIS A 36 4.70 2.50 -15.69
N TYR A 37 4.72 2.42 -17.02
CA TYR A 37 4.48 1.15 -17.70
C TYR A 37 5.61 0.17 -17.42
N VAL A 38 5.25 -1.08 -17.15
CA VAL A 38 6.20 -2.18 -16.99
C VAL A 38 5.81 -3.27 -17.99
N PRO A 39 6.71 -3.66 -18.91
CA PRO A 39 6.42 -4.73 -19.85
C PRO A 39 6.03 -6.06 -19.16
N PRO A 40 5.17 -6.89 -19.78
CA PRO A 40 4.70 -8.14 -19.17
C PRO A 40 5.82 -9.09 -18.76
N ALA A 41 6.91 -9.15 -19.53
CA ALA A 41 8.06 -10.00 -19.23
C ALA A 41 8.76 -9.60 -17.91
N GLU A 42 8.97 -8.30 -17.72
CA GLU A 42 9.59 -7.76 -16.52
C GLU A 42 8.68 -7.91 -15.30
N ALA A 43 7.37 -7.68 -15.46
CA ALA A 43 6.38 -7.91 -14.41
C ALA A 43 6.39 -9.39 -13.92
N ARG A 44 6.47 -10.35 -14.84
CA ARG A 44 6.60 -11.79 -14.51
C ARG A 44 7.90 -12.09 -13.75
N LYS A 45 9.03 -11.52 -14.18
CA LYS A 45 10.32 -11.65 -13.50
C LYS A 45 10.27 -11.12 -12.07
N ILE A 46 9.75 -9.90 -11.87
CA ILE A 46 9.60 -9.28 -10.55
C ILE A 46 8.70 -10.13 -9.64
N LYS A 47 7.60 -10.68 -10.17
CA LYS A 47 6.69 -11.57 -9.41
C LYS A 47 7.42 -12.82 -8.93
N SER A 48 8.18 -13.49 -9.80
CA SER A 48 8.95 -14.69 -9.45
C SER A 48 10.02 -14.41 -8.39
N LEU A 49 10.80 -13.32 -8.55
CA LEU A 49 11.82 -12.91 -7.57
C LEU A 49 11.21 -12.60 -6.20
N ARG A 50 10.06 -11.92 -6.15
CA ARG A 50 9.34 -11.67 -4.89
C ARG A 50 8.87 -12.96 -4.22
N ALA A 51 8.39 -13.94 -5.00
CA ALA A 51 8.00 -15.24 -4.45
C ALA A 51 9.20 -15.99 -3.87
N ARG A 52 10.35 -16.01 -4.57
CA ARG A 52 11.58 -16.63 -4.08
C ARG A 52 12.10 -15.97 -2.80
N ARG A 53 12.04 -14.64 -2.71
CA ARG A 53 12.42 -13.89 -1.50
C ARG A 53 11.52 -14.16 -0.30
N ARG A 54 10.23 -14.48 -0.50
CA ARG A 54 9.28 -14.83 0.57
C ARG A 54 9.44 -16.27 1.09
N ARG A 55 10.09 -17.14 0.32
CA ARG A 55 10.37 -18.53 0.70
C ARG A 55 11.69 -18.68 1.46
N ARG A 56 12.51 -17.62 1.49
CA ARG A 56 13.64 -17.48 2.40
C ARG A 56 13.15 -16.78 3.65
#